data_AF-A0A7C6FJH1-F1
#
_entry.id   AF-A0A7C6FJH1-F1
#
_cell.length_a   1.000
_cell.length_b   1.000
_cell.length_c   1.000
_cell.angle_alpha   90.00
_cell.angle_beta   90.00
_cell.angle_gamma   90.00
#
_symmetry.space_group_name_H-M   'P 1'
#
loop_
_entity.id
_entity.type
_entity.pdbx_description
1 polymer ?
#
loop_
_entity_poly.entity_id
_entity_poly.type
_entity_poly.pdbx_seq_one_letter_code
_entity_poly.pdbx_strand_id
1 'polypeptide(L)'
;MKKVLFVMMLALALVLVAGCQPKADPAPVNQPDVQEQPDTQEQPTGSQQSSLEQIGQPAAEGLPEGYNPSDEESEGINVEGEFNKEGIAMHAGATAIPLDPVDMPSPTKRPDLTFTFASYTASKLGITFESVAGYLVDDSQSDVYVLTEPIEQQKDNYSVVFTFSRSTVNAGYTLNNLKADLRTFAADLGKVNYQQWRVSDTAERTLLGKPGCYITYRGVQYDGTIVRGRVHMAILDNNRVLSIHYTGPGEYNMDYSNNVFTRIRSTLKTI
;
A
#
# COMPACT_ATOMS: atom_id res chain seq x y z
N MET A 1 -21.85 -37.67 -12.40
CA MET A 1 -22.75 -36.72 -13.10
C MET A 1 -22.33 -35.27 -12.85
N LYS A 2 -22.67 -34.60 -11.72
CA LYS A 2 -22.40 -33.15 -11.50
C LYS A 2 -21.00 -32.63 -11.92
N LYS A 3 -19.91 -33.36 -11.61
CA LYS A 3 -18.54 -32.97 -12.01
C LYS A 3 -18.32 -32.87 -13.53
N VAL A 4 -18.99 -33.71 -14.34
CA VAL A 4 -18.87 -33.68 -15.82
C VAL A 4 -19.58 -32.45 -16.39
N LEU A 5 -20.73 -32.09 -15.84
CA LEU A 5 -21.50 -30.91 -16.25
C LEU A 5 -20.68 -29.62 -16.09
N PHE A 6 -19.97 -29.49 -14.96
CA PHE A 6 -19.11 -28.34 -14.66
C PHE A 6 -17.94 -28.20 -15.65
N VAL A 7 -17.27 -29.31 -15.99
CA VAL A 7 -16.17 -29.30 -16.98
C VAL A 7 -16.67 -28.90 -18.37
N MET A 8 -17.84 -29.41 -18.79
CA MET A 8 -18.40 -29.07 -20.10
C MET A 8 -18.87 -27.60 -20.18
N MET A 9 -19.42 -27.06 -19.09
CA MET A 9 -19.84 -25.65 -19.03
C MET A 9 -18.64 -24.69 -19.02
N LEU A 10 -17.53 -25.05 -18.35
CA LEU A 10 -16.28 -24.29 -18.38
C LEU A 10 -15.61 -24.30 -19.76
N ALA A 11 -15.64 -25.45 -20.46
CA ALA A 11 -15.13 -25.56 -21.83
C ALA A 11 -15.93 -24.68 -22.82
N LEU A 12 -17.26 -24.60 -22.67
CA LEU A 12 -18.10 -23.77 -23.53
C LEU A 12 -17.88 -22.26 -23.30
N ALA A 13 -17.59 -21.84 -22.06
CA ALA A 13 -17.28 -20.45 -21.74
C ALA A 13 -15.98 -19.96 -22.39
N LEU A 14 -14.95 -20.81 -22.50
CA LEU A 14 -13.66 -20.46 -23.09
C LEU A 14 -13.73 -20.18 -24.60
N VAL A 15 -14.62 -20.85 -25.33
CA VAL A 15 -14.79 -20.65 -26.78
C VAL A 15 -15.40 -19.27 -27.12
N LEU A 16 -16.25 -18.72 -26.24
CA LEU A 16 -16.96 -17.47 -26.49
C LEU A 16 -16.10 -16.20 -26.29
N VAL A 17 -14.94 -16.29 -25.64
CA VAL A 17 -14.06 -15.14 -25.37
C VAL A 17 -13.09 -14.85 -26.53
N ALA A 18 -12.85 -15.81 -27.44
CA ALA A 18 -11.91 -15.69 -28.55
C ALA A 18 -12.41 -14.85 -29.76
N GLY A 19 -13.61 -14.24 -29.67
CA GLY A 19 -14.35 -13.72 -30.82
C GLY A 19 -14.06 -12.28 -31.28
N CYS A 20 -13.24 -11.50 -30.56
CA CYS A 20 -13.12 -10.06 -30.80
C CYS A 20 -11.67 -9.60 -31.02
N GLN A 21 -11.27 -9.45 -32.29
CA GLN A 21 -10.13 -8.62 -32.70
C GLN A 21 -10.60 -7.46 -33.59
N PRO A 22 -10.32 -6.18 -33.25
CA PRO A 22 -10.46 -5.09 -34.19
C PRO A 22 -9.35 -5.12 -35.25
N LYS A 23 -9.70 -4.76 -36.49
CA LYS A 23 -8.82 -4.79 -37.67
C LYS A 23 -7.99 -3.49 -37.78
N ALA A 24 -6.79 -3.59 -38.35
CA ALA A 24 -5.83 -2.48 -38.49
C ALA A 24 -5.89 -1.75 -39.85
N ASP A 25 -4.93 -0.83 -40.05
CA ASP A 25 -4.56 -0.03 -41.23
C ASP A 25 -5.22 1.37 -41.38
N PRO A 26 -4.54 2.39 -41.98
CA PRO A 26 -3.15 2.82 -41.76
C PRO A 26 -3.00 4.37 -41.64
N ALA A 27 -1.76 4.89 -41.47
CA ALA A 27 -1.42 6.35 -41.44
C ALA A 27 -0.54 6.79 -42.64
N PRO A 28 -0.50 8.09 -43.02
CA PRO A 28 0.56 9.06 -42.60
C PRO A 28 -0.06 10.46 -42.21
N VAL A 29 0.53 11.69 -42.23
CA VAL A 29 1.72 12.36 -42.83
C VAL A 29 2.25 13.52 -41.90
N ASN A 30 3.46 14.04 -42.21
CA ASN A 30 4.20 15.20 -41.63
C ASN A 30 3.52 16.59 -41.84
N GLN A 31 3.59 17.57 -40.89
CA GLN A 31 4.54 18.73 -40.70
C GLN A 31 4.50 19.84 -41.80
N PRO A 32 5.00 21.11 -41.58
CA PRO A 32 5.89 21.65 -40.52
C PRO A 32 5.60 23.07 -39.93
N ASP A 33 6.41 23.47 -38.92
CA ASP A 33 6.86 24.84 -38.48
C ASP A 33 5.81 25.95 -38.17
N VAL A 34 6.08 27.02 -37.40
CA VAL A 34 7.22 28.00 -37.35
C VAL A 34 7.60 28.44 -35.90
N GLN A 35 8.76 29.10 -35.79
CA GLN A 35 9.53 29.51 -34.59
C GLN A 35 9.07 30.84 -33.95
N GLU A 36 9.50 31.13 -32.70
CA GLU A 36 10.31 32.35 -32.36
C GLU A 36 10.90 32.34 -30.92
N GLN A 37 11.94 33.15 -30.70
CA GLN A 37 12.71 33.47 -29.45
C GLN A 37 12.84 35.03 -29.39
N PRO A 38 13.43 35.71 -28.38
CA PRO A 38 14.25 35.27 -27.22
C PRO A 38 13.64 35.79 -25.86
N ASP A 39 14.31 36.08 -24.72
CA ASP A 39 15.73 36.16 -24.31
C ASP A 39 15.94 36.07 -22.76
N THR A 40 17.12 36.50 -22.29
CA THR A 40 17.57 36.99 -20.94
C THR A 40 16.52 37.55 -19.95
N GLN A 41 16.71 37.64 -18.60
CA GLN A 41 17.84 37.47 -17.64
C GLN A 41 17.22 37.35 -16.19
N GLU A 42 17.85 37.00 -15.04
CA GLU A 42 19.21 36.55 -14.63
C GLU A 42 19.16 35.70 -13.31
N GLN A 43 19.99 36.01 -12.29
CA GLN A 43 20.17 35.45 -10.94
C GLN A 43 20.57 36.66 -10.01
N PRO A 44 20.63 36.67 -8.64
CA PRO A 44 20.79 35.50 -7.74
C PRO A 44 20.28 35.56 -6.26
N THR A 45 20.61 34.48 -5.51
CA THR A 45 20.87 34.39 -4.04
C THR A 45 19.74 34.53 -2.98
N GLY A 46 19.93 33.81 -1.86
CA GLY A 46 19.20 33.97 -0.57
C GLY A 46 18.53 32.67 -0.07
N SER A 47 19.19 31.80 0.71
CA SER A 47 19.15 31.75 2.19
C SER A 47 17.74 31.89 2.80
N GLN A 48 17.06 30.80 3.17
CA GLN A 48 17.18 30.01 4.41
C GLN A 48 16.45 30.58 5.66
N GLN A 49 15.81 29.65 6.37
CA GLN A 49 15.29 29.72 7.75
C GLN A 49 14.15 30.70 8.07
N SER A 50 12.99 30.10 8.38
CA SER A 50 12.02 30.69 9.31
C SER A 50 12.55 30.55 10.74
N SER A 51 12.39 31.59 11.55
CA SER A 51 12.68 31.60 12.99
C SER A 51 11.58 32.39 13.72
N LEU A 52 10.85 31.73 14.62
CA LEU A 52 9.93 32.42 15.53
C LEU A 52 10.76 33.17 16.58
N GLU A 53 10.80 34.49 16.53
CA GLU A 53 11.11 35.31 17.72
C GLU A 53 10.68 36.77 17.51
N GLN A 54 9.60 37.19 18.19
CA GLN A 54 9.36 38.57 18.65
C GLN A 54 8.13 38.57 19.57
N ILE A 55 8.31 38.35 20.89
CA ILE A 55 7.23 38.55 21.87
C ILE A 55 7.12 40.06 22.14
N GLY A 56 6.37 40.75 21.29
CA GLY A 56 5.95 42.13 21.53
C GLY A 56 4.61 42.15 22.26
N GLN A 57 4.61 42.51 23.54
CA GLN A 57 3.37 42.87 24.24
C GLN A 57 2.82 44.16 23.63
N PRO A 58 1.58 44.20 23.11
CA PRO A 58 0.91 45.47 22.87
C PRO A 58 0.73 46.19 24.20
N ALA A 59 0.90 47.52 24.21
CA ALA A 59 0.43 48.31 25.34
C ALA A 59 -1.09 48.14 25.45
N ALA A 60 -1.63 48.02 26.66
CA ALA A 60 -3.06 48.02 26.87
C ALA A 60 -3.61 49.44 26.61
N GLU A 61 -4.08 49.69 25.39
CA GLU A 61 -4.86 50.88 25.07
C GLU A 61 -6.10 50.90 25.96
N GLY A 62 -6.24 51.95 26.76
CA GLY A 62 -7.39 52.12 27.64
C GLY A 62 -8.65 52.31 26.81
N LEU A 63 -9.77 51.74 27.30
CA LEU A 63 -11.09 51.92 26.71
C LEU A 63 -11.41 53.43 26.57
N PRO A 64 -12.03 53.87 25.47
CA PRO A 64 -12.19 55.29 25.17
C PRO A 64 -13.08 55.99 26.21
N GLU A 65 -12.76 57.26 26.51
CA GLU A 65 -13.56 58.06 27.45
C GLU A 65 -15.02 58.17 26.96
N GLY A 66 -15.96 57.77 27.81
CA GLY A 66 -17.38 57.68 27.48
C GLY A 66 -17.88 56.27 27.15
N TYR A 67 -17.01 55.25 27.07
CA TYR A 67 -17.41 53.85 26.99
C TYR A 67 -18.19 53.41 28.23
N ASN A 68 -19.43 52.94 28.05
CA ASN A 68 -20.24 52.30 29.08
C ASN A 68 -20.24 50.77 28.86
N PRO A 69 -19.62 49.96 29.74
CA PRO A 69 -19.64 48.50 29.61
C PRO A 69 -21.07 47.91 29.60
N SER A 70 -22.02 48.62 30.22
CA SER A 70 -23.42 48.16 30.31
C SER A 70 -24.15 48.15 28.96
N ASP A 71 -23.60 48.81 27.93
CA ASP A 71 -24.21 48.86 26.60
C ASP A 71 -23.85 47.61 25.74
N GLU A 72 -22.90 46.77 26.18
CA GLU A 72 -22.57 45.49 25.56
C GLU A 72 -23.41 44.31 26.10
N GLU A 73 -24.03 44.46 27.27
CA GLU A 73 -24.93 43.48 27.89
C GLU A 73 -26.30 43.47 27.19
N SER A 74 -26.43 42.68 26.12
CA SER A 74 -27.67 42.60 25.34
C SER A 74 -28.86 42.11 26.19
N GLU A 75 -30.01 42.78 26.06
CA GLU A 75 -31.24 42.34 26.77
C GLU A 75 -31.64 40.93 26.32
N GLY A 76 -31.42 39.97 27.21
CA GLY A 76 -31.75 38.57 27.01
C GLY A 76 -30.53 37.70 26.73
N ILE A 77 -29.84 37.27 27.80
CA ILE A 77 -29.07 36.02 27.75
C ILE A 77 -30.07 34.89 27.49
N ASN A 78 -30.24 34.50 26.23
CA ASN A 78 -31.14 33.43 25.84
C ASN A 78 -30.52 32.06 26.21
N VAL A 79 -30.65 31.66 27.48
CA VAL A 79 -30.12 30.38 27.97
C VAL A 79 -31.02 29.23 27.52
N GLU A 80 -30.94 28.89 26.23
CA GLU A 80 -31.53 27.68 25.66
C GLU A 80 -30.75 26.44 26.13
N GLY A 81 -31.05 26.04 27.37
CA GLY A 81 -30.63 24.77 27.97
C GLY A 81 -31.72 24.27 28.91
N GLU A 82 -31.86 22.95 29.05
CA GLU A 82 -32.81 22.39 30.02
C GLU A 82 -32.32 22.65 31.45
N PHE A 83 -33.20 23.24 32.26
CA PHE A 83 -33.01 23.44 33.69
C PHE A 83 -33.87 22.46 34.48
N ASN A 84 -33.36 21.98 35.61
CA ASN A 84 -34.18 21.23 36.54
C ASN A 84 -35.20 22.15 37.26
N LYS A 85 -36.14 21.57 38.02
CA LYS A 85 -37.16 22.32 38.79
C LYS A 85 -36.60 23.25 39.89
N GLU A 86 -35.29 23.24 40.12
CA GLU A 86 -34.59 24.02 41.14
C GLU A 86 -33.69 25.11 40.50
N GLY A 87 -33.76 25.29 39.17
CA GLY A 87 -33.02 26.34 38.45
C GLY A 87 -31.58 25.99 38.11
N ILE A 88 -31.17 24.73 38.22
CA ILE A 88 -29.81 24.27 37.90
C ILE A 88 -29.77 23.78 36.44
N ALA A 89 -28.84 24.33 35.64
CA ALA A 89 -28.63 23.94 34.25
C ALA A 89 -28.17 22.48 34.17
N MET A 90 -28.87 21.64 33.40
CA MET A 90 -28.68 20.19 33.45
C MET A 90 -27.42 19.70 32.72
N HIS A 91 -26.78 20.54 31.90
CA HIS A 91 -25.63 20.16 31.06
C HIS A 91 -24.40 21.08 31.20
N ALA A 92 -23.83 21.14 32.41
CA ALA A 92 -22.41 21.40 32.61
C ALA A 92 -21.60 20.08 32.65
N GLY A 93 -21.90 19.16 31.72
CA GLY A 93 -21.30 17.83 31.68
C GLY A 93 -19.90 17.85 31.09
N ALA A 94 -18.90 17.54 31.90
CA ALA A 94 -17.52 17.41 31.42
C ALA A 94 -17.42 16.32 30.34
N THR A 95 -16.66 16.59 29.28
CA THR A 95 -16.29 15.57 28.30
C THR A 95 -15.49 14.47 29.00
N ALA A 96 -15.99 13.24 28.96
CA ALA A 96 -15.33 12.11 29.60
C ALA A 96 -13.96 11.87 28.96
N ILE A 97 -12.89 12.18 29.69
CA ILE A 97 -11.52 11.86 29.28
C ILE A 97 -11.40 10.33 29.24
N PRO A 98 -11.06 9.71 28.10
CA PRO A 98 -10.79 8.29 28.04
C PRO A 98 -9.53 7.98 28.86
N LEU A 99 -9.70 7.44 30.06
CA LEU A 99 -8.62 6.87 30.83
C LEU A 99 -8.33 5.47 30.28
N ASP A 100 -7.41 5.39 29.31
CA ASP A 100 -6.77 4.12 28.95
C ASP A 100 -6.19 3.49 30.23
N PRO A 101 -6.54 2.23 30.58
CA PRO A 101 -6.03 1.61 31.79
C PRO A 101 -4.49 1.51 31.75
N VAL A 102 -3.83 2.19 32.67
CA VAL A 102 -2.35 2.26 32.75
C VAL A 102 -1.72 0.87 32.90
N ASP A 103 -2.45 -0.07 33.50
CA ASP A 103 -2.10 -1.50 33.66
C ASP A 103 -2.84 -2.42 32.67
N MET A 104 -3.25 -1.95 31.48
CA MET A 104 -3.58 -2.89 30.40
C MET A 104 -2.30 -3.64 30.02
N PRO A 105 -2.22 -4.98 30.20
CA PRO A 105 -0.97 -5.70 29.97
C PRO A 105 -0.55 -5.57 28.51
N SER A 106 0.70 -5.20 28.29
CA SER A 106 1.26 -5.12 26.93
C SER A 106 1.12 -6.50 26.26
N PRO A 107 0.62 -6.58 25.01
CA PRO A 107 0.35 -7.86 24.37
C PRO A 107 1.58 -8.76 24.38
N THR A 108 1.47 -9.93 25.01
CA THR A 108 2.58 -10.87 25.21
C THR A 108 3.28 -11.13 23.89
N LYS A 109 4.55 -10.73 23.78
CA LYS A 109 5.33 -10.88 22.55
C LYS A 109 5.35 -12.36 22.16
N ARG A 110 4.88 -12.65 20.94
CA ARG A 110 4.96 -13.99 20.35
C ARG A 110 6.43 -14.40 20.17
N PRO A 111 6.76 -15.71 20.21
CA PRO A 111 8.11 -16.19 19.91
C PRO A 111 8.50 -15.81 18.48
N ASP A 112 9.73 -15.30 18.30
CA ASP A 112 10.28 -14.96 16.99
C ASP A 112 10.54 -16.23 16.16
N LEU A 113 10.23 -16.21 14.86
CA LEU A 113 10.44 -17.36 13.97
C LEU A 113 11.90 -17.47 13.52
N THR A 114 12.46 -18.69 13.59
CA THR A 114 13.80 -19.04 13.08
C THR A 114 13.68 -19.82 11.78
N PHE A 115 14.47 -19.47 10.76
CA PHE A 115 14.40 -20.05 9.42
C PHE A 115 15.73 -20.66 8.99
N THR A 116 15.68 -21.89 8.46
CA THR A 116 16.77 -22.47 7.67
C THR A 116 16.58 -22.10 6.21
N PHE A 117 17.63 -21.62 5.54
CA PHE A 117 17.56 -21.19 4.13
C PHE A 117 18.15 -22.23 3.17
N ALA A 118 17.58 -22.31 1.97
CA ALA A 118 18.08 -23.09 0.85
C ALA A 118 18.03 -22.27 -0.45
N SER A 119 18.88 -22.61 -1.41
CA SER A 119 18.90 -21.99 -2.73
C SER A 119 17.82 -22.55 -3.64
N TYR A 120 17.09 -21.66 -4.30
CA TYR A 120 16.04 -21.95 -5.27
C TYR A 120 16.42 -21.38 -6.64
N THR A 121 15.98 -22.07 -7.70
CA THR A 121 16.31 -21.72 -9.09
C THR A 121 15.04 -21.78 -9.93
N ALA A 122 14.57 -20.63 -10.39
CA ALA A 122 13.42 -20.49 -11.27
C ALA A 122 13.92 -20.33 -12.72
N SER A 123 14.37 -21.44 -13.31
CA SER A 123 15.09 -21.44 -14.59
C SER A 123 14.34 -20.75 -15.73
N LYS A 124 13.01 -20.87 -15.79
CA LYS A 124 12.17 -20.23 -16.81
C LYS A 124 12.05 -18.72 -16.62
N LEU A 125 12.03 -18.26 -15.37
CA LEU A 125 12.10 -16.84 -15.01
C LEU A 125 13.50 -16.25 -15.24
N GLY A 126 14.54 -17.10 -15.23
CA GLY A 126 15.94 -16.69 -15.36
C GLY A 126 16.50 -16.10 -14.08
N ILE A 127 16.06 -16.59 -12.91
CA ILE A 127 16.46 -16.08 -11.58
C ILE A 127 16.81 -17.20 -10.59
N THR A 128 17.75 -16.90 -9.69
CA THR A 128 18.06 -17.72 -8.52
C THR A 128 18.12 -16.85 -7.26
N PHE A 129 17.72 -17.41 -6.12
CA PHE A 129 17.61 -16.71 -4.83
C PHE A 129 17.60 -17.74 -3.68
N GLU A 130 17.67 -17.30 -2.44
CA GLU A 130 17.51 -18.15 -1.25
C GLU A 130 16.19 -17.86 -0.53
N SER A 131 15.51 -18.91 -0.08
CA SER A 131 14.25 -18.87 0.67
C SER A 131 14.23 -19.96 1.76
N VAL A 132 13.16 -20.04 2.54
CA VAL A 132 13.00 -21.06 3.60
C VAL A 132 13.06 -22.46 2.99
N ALA A 133 13.91 -23.31 3.56
CA ALA A 133 14.11 -24.68 3.10
C ALA A 133 12.86 -25.54 3.33
N GLY A 134 12.49 -26.35 2.33
CA GLY A 134 11.33 -27.25 2.40
C GLY A 134 10.01 -26.64 1.95
N TYR A 135 9.99 -25.38 1.47
CA TYR A 135 8.82 -24.82 0.80
C TYR A 135 8.54 -25.56 -0.51
N LEU A 136 7.25 -25.81 -0.78
CA LEU A 136 6.74 -26.48 -1.96
C LEU A 136 6.91 -25.57 -3.19
N VAL A 137 7.39 -26.14 -4.30
CA VAL A 137 7.68 -25.42 -5.55
C VAL A 137 6.59 -25.70 -6.58
N ASP A 138 5.99 -24.65 -7.14
CA ASP A 138 5.26 -24.71 -8.41
C ASP A 138 6.04 -23.92 -9.47
N ASP A 139 6.69 -24.66 -10.37
CA ASP A 139 7.23 -24.18 -11.64
C ASP A 139 6.50 -24.89 -12.79
N SER A 140 5.17 -24.78 -12.84
CA SER A 140 4.36 -25.27 -13.97
C SER A 140 4.37 -24.29 -15.13
N GLN A 141 4.11 -23.00 -14.86
CA GLN A 141 4.01 -21.94 -15.87
C GLN A 141 5.38 -21.47 -16.40
N SER A 142 5.42 -20.70 -17.48
CA SER A 142 6.67 -20.12 -18.03
C SER A 142 7.12 -18.85 -17.31
N ASP A 143 6.15 -18.07 -16.82
CA ASP A 143 6.34 -16.69 -16.35
C ASP A 143 5.78 -16.48 -14.93
N VAL A 144 5.50 -17.57 -14.22
CA VAL A 144 5.15 -17.59 -12.78
C VAL A 144 5.89 -18.74 -12.11
N TYR A 145 6.46 -18.47 -10.93
CA TYR A 145 7.10 -19.43 -10.04
C TYR A 145 6.60 -19.18 -8.62
N VAL A 146 6.11 -20.21 -7.94
CA VAL A 146 5.49 -20.08 -6.60
C VAL A 146 6.23 -20.93 -5.58
N LEU A 147 6.51 -20.35 -4.42
CA LEU A 147 6.94 -21.07 -3.21
C LEU A 147 5.85 -21.00 -2.14
N THR A 148 5.41 -22.15 -1.65
CA THR A 148 4.33 -22.26 -0.65
C THR A 148 4.83 -22.99 0.60
N GLU A 149 4.56 -22.41 1.76
CA GLU A 149 4.80 -23.00 3.07
C GLU A 149 3.93 -24.25 3.28
N PRO A 150 4.50 -25.42 3.65
CA PRO A 150 3.73 -26.63 3.93
C PRO A 150 2.69 -26.40 5.03
N ILE A 151 1.53 -27.05 4.94
CA ILE A 151 0.40 -26.83 5.86
C ILE A 151 0.75 -27.24 7.31
N GLU A 152 1.70 -28.16 7.47
CA GLU A 152 2.27 -28.60 8.75
C GLU A 152 3.15 -27.50 9.41
N GLN A 153 3.65 -26.54 8.61
CA GLN A 153 4.50 -25.43 9.06
C GLN A 153 3.71 -24.11 9.21
N GLN A 154 2.44 -24.09 8.82
CA GLN A 154 1.52 -22.95 8.86
C GLN A 154 1.46 -22.23 10.23
N LYS A 155 1.19 -20.92 10.23
CA LYS A 155 0.93 -20.11 11.43
C LYS A 155 -0.36 -19.30 11.25
N ASP A 156 -1.08 -19.05 12.35
CA ASP A 156 -2.36 -18.29 12.39
C ASP A 156 -3.36 -18.65 11.26
N ASN A 157 -3.51 -19.95 10.95
CA ASN A 157 -4.37 -20.45 9.87
C ASN A 157 -4.06 -19.89 8.46
N TYR A 158 -2.82 -19.42 8.20
CA TYR A 158 -2.42 -18.91 6.89
C TYR A 158 -1.01 -19.38 6.48
N SER A 159 -0.92 -20.14 5.39
CA SER A 159 0.37 -20.57 4.83
C SER A 159 1.01 -19.41 4.08
N VAL A 160 2.30 -19.17 4.31
CA VAL A 160 3.06 -18.18 3.54
C VAL A 160 3.21 -18.60 2.08
N VAL A 161 3.00 -17.65 1.18
CA VAL A 161 3.23 -17.84 -0.27
C VAL A 161 4.11 -16.70 -0.80
N PHE A 162 5.11 -17.07 -1.60
CA PHE A 162 5.91 -16.15 -2.42
C PHE A 162 5.68 -16.47 -3.90
N THR A 163 4.97 -15.59 -4.59
CA THR A 163 4.75 -15.64 -6.04
C THR A 163 5.72 -14.71 -6.73
N PHE A 164 6.57 -15.26 -7.59
CA PHE A 164 7.40 -14.52 -8.53
C PHE A 164 6.71 -14.56 -9.89
N SER A 165 6.54 -13.41 -10.56
CA SER A 165 5.98 -13.40 -11.91
C SER A 165 6.67 -12.39 -12.81
N ARG A 166 6.64 -12.67 -14.12
CA ARG A 166 7.26 -11.85 -15.15
C ARG A 166 6.23 -11.48 -16.21
N SER A 167 6.24 -10.22 -16.64
CA SER A 167 5.43 -9.75 -17.77
C SER A 167 6.28 -8.94 -18.73
N THR A 168 5.85 -8.86 -19.99
CA THR A 168 6.43 -7.97 -20.99
C THR A 168 5.59 -6.69 -21.05
N VAL A 169 6.25 -5.54 -21.10
CA VAL A 169 5.64 -4.22 -21.22
C VAL A 169 6.10 -3.53 -22.51
N ASN A 170 5.52 -2.37 -22.84
CA ASN A 170 5.88 -1.64 -24.06
C ASN A 170 7.19 -0.82 -23.89
N ALA A 171 7.70 -0.30 -25.00
CA ALA A 171 8.95 0.47 -25.04
C ALA A 171 8.92 1.75 -24.16
N GLY A 172 7.76 2.40 -24.06
CA GLY A 172 7.55 3.63 -23.29
C GLY A 172 7.10 3.42 -21.84
N TYR A 173 7.20 2.21 -21.29
CA TYR A 173 6.70 1.90 -19.96
C TYR A 173 7.56 2.52 -18.85
N THR A 174 6.98 3.43 -18.08
CA THR A 174 7.69 4.23 -17.05
C THR A 174 7.48 3.70 -15.64
N LEU A 175 8.30 4.16 -14.69
CA LEU A 175 8.09 3.93 -13.26
C LEU A 175 6.72 4.45 -12.75
N ASN A 176 6.11 5.43 -13.42
CA ASN A 176 4.76 5.90 -13.07
C ASN A 176 3.67 4.94 -13.56
N ASN A 177 3.88 4.23 -14.68
CA ASN A 177 3.02 3.11 -15.08
C ASN A 177 3.16 1.95 -14.07
N LEU A 178 4.39 1.62 -13.67
CA LEU A 178 4.65 0.60 -12.65
C LEU A 178 3.93 0.90 -11.31
N LYS A 179 3.94 2.16 -10.86
CA LYS A 179 3.19 2.61 -9.67
C LYS A 179 1.68 2.46 -9.84
N ALA A 180 1.15 2.72 -11.03
CA ALA A 180 -0.28 2.56 -11.32
C ALA A 180 -0.69 1.08 -11.32
N ASP A 181 0.02 0.24 -12.06
CA ASP A 181 -0.26 -1.20 -12.15
C ASP A 181 -0.12 -1.91 -10.80
N LEU A 182 0.89 -1.52 -10.01
CA LEU A 182 1.07 -1.99 -8.63
C LEU A 182 -0.10 -1.62 -7.71
N ARG A 183 -0.68 -0.42 -7.85
CA ARG A 183 -1.88 0.00 -7.10
C ARG A 183 -3.11 -0.75 -7.55
N THR A 184 -3.30 -0.94 -8.85
CA THR A 184 -4.40 -1.74 -9.42
C THR A 184 -4.34 -3.17 -8.91
N PHE A 185 -3.18 -3.83 -9.00
CA PHE A 185 -2.96 -5.18 -8.48
C PHE A 185 -3.21 -5.27 -6.96
N ALA A 186 -2.71 -4.31 -6.17
CA ALA A 186 -2.97 -4.26 -4.73
C ALA A 186 -4.44 -3.96 -4.37
N ALA A 187 -5.18 -3.25 -5.22
CA ALA A 187 -6.62 -3.05 -5.06
C ALA A 187 -7.43 -4.30 -5.45
N ASP A 188 -7.03 -5.00 -6.51
CA ASP A 188 -7.68 -6.22 -6.99
C ASP A 188 -7.53 -7.39 -6.00
N LEU A 189 -6.35 -7.55 -5.38
CA LEU A 189 -6.16 -8.50 -4.27
C LEU A 189 -7.16 -8.29 -3.13
N GLY A 190 -7.56 -7.04 -2.86
CA GLY A 190 -8.50 -6.70 -1.80
C GLY A 190 -9.97 -7.02 -2.10
N LYS A 191 -10.32 -7.32 -3.35
CA LYS A 191 -11.71 -7.60 -3.77
C LYS A 191 -12.16 -9.04 -3.46
N VAL A 192 -11.24 -9.91 -3.05
CA VAL A 192 -11.48 -11.36 -2.91
C VAL A 192 -11.19 -11.81 -1.49
N ASN A 193 -12.15 -12.49 -0.86
CA ASN A 193 -12.05 -13.13 0.47
C ASN A 193 -11.79 -12.22 1.70
N TYR A 194 -11.73 -10.88 1.55
CA TYR A 194 -11.50 -9.95 2.67
C TYR A 194 -12.76 -9.18 3.10
N GLN A 195 -12.99 -9.09 4.42
CA GLN A 195 -13.95 -8.14 5.03
C GLN A 195 -13.35 -6.73 5.16
N GLN A 196 -12.05 -6.66 5.45
CA GLN A 196 -11.30 -5.42 5.60
C GLN A 196 -10.03 -5.48 4.77
N TRP A 197 -9.75 -4.42 4.02
CA TRP A 197 -8.52 -4.28 3.24
C TRP A 197 -7.92 -2.90 3.48
N ARG A 198 -6.62 -2.86 3.80
CA ARG A 198 -5.85 -1.61 3.92
C ARG A 198 -4.52 -1.76 3.19
N VAL A 199 -4.18 -0.75 2.41
CA VAL A 199 -3.02 -0.70 1.51
C VAL A 199 -2.13 0.46 1.95
N SER A 200 -0.81 0.29 1.91
CA SER A 200 0.13 1.38 2.17
C SER A 200 0.27 2.32 0.98
N ASP A 201 0.83 3.50 1.23
CA ASP A 201 1.41 4.30 0.15
C ASP A 201 2.47 3.52 -0.65
N THR A 202 2.67 3.97 -1.88
CA THR A 202 3.61 3.37 -2.83
C THR A 202 5.01 3.92 -2.61
N ALA A 203 5.92 3.07 -2.13
CA ALA A 203 7.31 3.45 -1.86
C ALA A 203 8.25 2.94 -2.96
N GLU A 204 9.22 3.76 -3.36
CA GLU A 204 10.23 3.36 -4.35
C GLU A 204 11.35 2.53 -3.71
N ARG A 205 11.74 1.44 -4.38
CA ARG A 205 12.88 0.61 -3.99
C ARG A 205 13.33 -0.27 -5.15
N THR A 206 14.62 -0.26 -5.45
CA THR A 206 15.20 -1.07 -6.53
C THR A 206 14.99 -2.58 -6.33
N LEU A 207 15.04 -3.37 -7.40
CA LEU A 207 15.11 -4.84 -7.38
C LEU A 207 16.09 -5.27 -8.49
N LEU A 208 16.96 -6.26 -8.25
CA LEU A 208 18.05 -6.62 -9.20
C LEU A 208 18.88 -5.39 -9.66
N GLY A 209 19.03 -4.38 -8.80
CA GLY A 209 19.67 -3.10 -9.12
C GLY A 209 18.85 -2.13 -9.99
N LYS A 210 17.72 -2.56 -10.54
CA LYS A 210 16.86 -1.78 -11.44
C LYS A 210 15.78 -0.96 -10.70
N PRO A 211 15.23 0.11 -11.30
CA PRO A 211 14.15 0.89 -10.71
C PRO A 211 12.88 0.06 -10.44
N GLY A 212 12.23 0.33 -9.31
CA GLY A 212 11.04 -0.40 -8.88
C GLY A 212 10.32 0.26 -7.72
N CYS A 213 9.13 -0.22 -7.41
CA CYS A 213 8.29 0.27 -6.33
C CYS A 213 7.54 -0.88 -5.64
N TYR A 214 7.23 -0.69 -4.36
CA TYR A 214 6.49 -1.66 -3.55
C TYR A 214 5.33 -1.01 -2.80
N ILE A 215 4.37 -1.87 -2.45
CA ILE A 215 3.25 -1.61 -1.57
C ILE A 215 3.19 -2.74 -0.54
N THR A 216 2.80 -2.43 0.69
CA THR A 216 2.39 -3.43 1.69
C THR A 216 0.89 -3.35 1.94
N TYR A 217 0.29 -4.43 2.43
CA TYR A 217 -1.13 -4.48 2.75
C TYR A 217 -1.41 -5.24 4.05
N ARG A 218 -2.58 -4.99 4.63
CA ARG A 218 -3.21 -5.80 5.67
C ARG A 218 -4.66 -6.09 5.28
N GLY A 219 -4.98 -7.37 5.17
CA GLY A 219 -6.35 -7.88 5.03
C GLY A 219 -6.86 -8.52 6.32
N VAL A 220 -8.17 -8.57 6.48
CA VAL A 220 -8.87 -9.46 7.43
C VAL A 220 -9.85 -10.30 6.61
N GLN A 221 -9.66 -11.62 6.59
CA GLN A 221 -10.48 -12.53 5.82
C GLN A 221 -11.87 -12.77 6.44
N TYR A 222 -12.79 -13.39 5.70
CA TYR A 222 -14.14 -13.68 6.19
C TYR A 222 -14.22 -14.63 7.40
N ASP A 223 -13.18 -15.42 7.65
CA ASP A 223 -13.00 -16.27 8.83
C ASP A 223 -12.35 -15.53 10.03
N GLY A 224 -12.00 -14.25 9.86
CA GLY A 224 -11.26 -13.44 10.83
C GLY A 224 -9.73 -13.54 10.71
N THR A 225 -9.19 -14.39 9.85
CA THR A 225 -7.74 -14.56 9.68
C THR A 225 -7.11 -13.27 9.17
N ILE A 226 -6.18 -12.71 9.95
CA ILE A 226 -5.44 -11.50 9.59
C ILE A 226 -4.31 -11.91 8.64
N VAL A 227 -4.28 -11.30 7.45
CA VAL A 227 -3.25 -11.52 6.43
C VAL A 227 -2.48 -10.23 6.23
N ARG A 228 -1.17 -10.32 6.05
CA ARG A 228 -0.34 -9.20 5.59
C ARG A 228 0.54 -9.64 4.44
N GLY A 229 0.92 -8.70 3.59
CA GLY A 229 1.76 -8.99 2.45
C GLY A 229 2.44 -7.78 1.86
N ARG A 230 3.24 -8.04 0.84
CA ARG A 230 4.02 -7.06 0.10
C ARG A 230 4.03 -7.44 -1.36
N VAL A 231 3.74 -6.47 -2.22
CA VAL A 231 3.96 -6.60 -3.66
C VAL A 231 5.08 -5.63 -4.02
N HIS A 232 6.16 -6.15 -4.62
CA HIS A 232 7.30 -5.36 -5.07
C HIS A 232 7.55 -5.67 -6.55
N MET A 233 7.44 -4.64 -7.39
CA MET A 233 7.68 -4.74 -8.83
C MET A 233 8.89 -3.91 -9.24
N ALA A 234 9.57 -4.31 -10.32
CA ALA A 234 10.65 -3.54 -10.94
C ALA A 234 10.68 -3.73 -12.46
N ILE A 235 11.13 -2.69 -13.17
CA ILE A 235 11.34 -2.70 -14.62
C ILE A 235 12.74 -3.26 -14.87
N LEU A 236 12.81 -4.44 -15.47
CA LEU A 236 14.04 -5.08 -15.93
C LEU A 236 14.34 -4.72 -17.40
N ASP A 237 15.54 -5.09 -17.84
CA ASP A 237 15.95 -4.94 -19.23
C ASP A 237 15.06 -5.73 -20.20
N ASN A 238 15.10 -5.36 -21.48
CA ASN A 238 14.26 -5.92 -22.56
C ASN A 238 12.75 -5.74 -22.31
N ASN A 239 12.37 -4.61 -21.69
CA ASN A 239 10.98 -4.20 -21.41
C ASN A 239 10.18 -5.29 -20.68
N ARG A 240 10.73 -5.78 -19.56
CA ARG A 240 10.08 -6.77 -18.70
C ARG A 240 9.80 -6.17 -17.33
N VAL A 241 8.69 -6.54 -16.71
CA VAL A 241 8.46 -6.31 -15.27
C VAL A 241 8.65 -7.64 -14.54
N LEU A 242 9.44 -7.62 -13.47
CA LEU A 242 9.47 -8.70 -12.48
C LEU A 242 8.68 -8.25 -11.25
N SER A 243 7.73 -9.08 -10.81
CA SER A 243 7.05 -8.92 -9.53
C SER A 243 7.47 -9.99 -8.54
N ILE A 244 7.50 -9.61 -7.26
CA ILE A 244 7.56 -10.50 -6.11
C ILE A 244 6.37 -10.13 -5.22
N HIS A 245 5.40 -11.04 -5.12
CA HIS A 245 4.27 -10.94 -4.21
C HIS A 245 4.48 -11.93 -3.06
N TYR A 246 4.66 -11.40 -1.86
CA TYR A 246 4.66 -12.14 -0.61
C TYR A 246 3.32 -11.95 0.11
N THR A 247 2.73 -13.03 0.61
CA THR A 247 1.56 -13.01 1.49
C THR A 247 1.76 -13.98 2.66
N GLY A 248 1.27 -13.62 3.85
CA GLY A 248 1.52 -14.39 5.07
C GLY A 248 0.65 -13.99 6.27
N PRO A 249 0.76 -14.74 7.39
CA PRO A 249 0.00 -14.49 8.60
C PRO A 249 0.32 -13.12 9.21
N GLY A 250 -0.71 -12.44 9.70
CA GLY A 250 -0.66 -11.03 10.06
C GLY A 250 0.22 -10.69 11.26
N GLU A 251 0.40 -11.62 12.20
CA GLU A 251 1.12 -11.37 13.46
C GLU A 251 2.62 -11.69 13.34
N TYR A 252 2.98 -12.73 12.57
CA TYR A 252 4.38 -13.08 12.26
C TYR A 252 4.96 -12.34 11.05
N ASN A 253 4.22 -11.37 10.50
CA ASN A 253 4.60 -10.66 9.27
C ASN A 253 5.96 -9.95 9.37
N MET A 254 6.38 -9.50 10.56
CA MET A 254 7.71 -8.94 10.76
C MET A 254 8.82 -9.98 10.54
N ASP A 255 8.64 -11.22 10.99
CA ASP A 255 9.64 -12.28 10.79
C ASP A 255 9.81 -12.62 9.31
N TYR A 256 8.71 -12.89 8.61
CA TYR A 256 8.76 -13.23 7.20
C TYR A 256 9.18 -12.05 6.31
N SER A 257 8.83 -10.79 6.66
CA SER A 257 9.22 -9.63 5.84
C SER A 257 10.64 -9.15 6.11
N ASN A 258 11.10 -9.14 7.36
CA ASN A 258 12.45 -8.68 7.72
C ASN A 258 13.51 -9.76 7.49
N ASN A 259 13.20 -11.05 7.71
CA ASN A 259 14.13 -12.14 7.46
C ASN A 259 13.95 -12.72 6.04
N VAL A 260 12.82 -13.36 5.75
CA VAL A 260 12.66 -14.17 4.53
C VAL A 260 12.60 -13.33 3.25
N PHE A 261 11.70 -12.35 3.16
CA PHE A 261 11.61 -11.47 1.98
C PHE A 261 12.90 -10.67 1.76
N THR A 262 13.57 -10.23 2.83
CA THR A 262 14.87 -9.58 2.75
C THR A 262 15.94 -10.53 2.23
N ARG A 263 16.01 -11.78 2.72
CA ARG A 263 16.98 -12.79 2.27
C ARG A 263 16.78 -13.13 0.79
N ILE A 264 15.53 -13.36 0.35
CA ILE A 264 15.17 -13.52 -1.06
C ILE A 264 15.71 -12.32 -1.85
N ARG A 265 15.31 -11.09 -1.47
CA ARG A 265 15.71 -9.86 -2.16
C ARG A 265 17.23 -9.65 -2.21
N SER A 266 17.98 -10.00 -1.16
CA SER A 266 19.43 -9.79 -1.09
C SER A 266 20.25 -10.86 -1.81
N THR A 267 19.67 -12.05 -2.03
CA THR A 267 20.32 -13.17 -2.71
C THR A 267 19.89 -13.32 -4.17
N LEU A 268 18.76 -12.69 -4.55
CA LEU A 268 18.19 -12.69 -5.89
C LEU A 268 19.18 -12.19 -6.94
N LYS A 269 19.44 -13.04 -7.94
CA LYS A 269 20.31 -12.82 -9.10
C LYS A 269 19.61 -13.31 -10.36
N THR A 270 19.97 -12.72 -11.49
CA THR A 270 19.70 -13.32 -12.81
C THR A 270 20.62 -14.50 -13.07
N ILE A 271 20.18 -15.42 -13.92
CA ILE A 271 20.97 -16.54 -14.48
C ILE A 271 21.47 -16.15 -15.87
#